data_AF-A0A837CBA0-F1
#
_entry.id   AF-A0A837CBA0-F1
#
_cell.length_a   1.000
_cell.length_b   1.000
_cell.length_c   1.000
_cell.angle_alpha   90.00
_cell.angle_beta   90.00
_cell.angle_gamma   90.00
#
_symmetry.space_group_name_H-M   'P 1'
#
loop_
_entity.id
_entity.type
_entity.pdbx_description
1 polymer ?
#
loop_
_entity_poly.entity_id
_entity_poly.type
_entity_poly.pdbx_seq_one_letter_code
_entity_poly.pdbx_strand_id
1 'polypeptide(L)'
;MSRRARRQHAPAFKAKVALAAIKGEMTLAQLAEHFDVHPNQITQWKSQLQEAAAEVFGPGGGNRASESAVDVKTLHAKIGELTLENDFLEGALSKAGLLSAKR
;
A
#
# COMPACT_ATOMS: atom_id res chain seq x y z
N MET A 1 -4.93 -25.09 -28.12
CA MET A 1 -4.20 -25.46 -26.88
C MET A 1 -4.44 -24.38 -25.84
N SER A 2 -5.13 -24.68 -24.73
CA SER A 2 -5.31 -23.71 -23.65
C SER A 2 -3.97 -23.48 -22.95
N ARG A 3 -3.52 -22.22 -22.90
CA ARG A 3 -2.24 -21.85 -22.30
C ARG A 3 -2.39 -21.98 -20.77
N ARG A 4 -1.68 -22.93 -20.15
CA ARG A 4 -1.72 -23.18 -18.70
C ARG A 4 -1.47 -21.86 -17.95
N ALA A 5 -2.38 -21.50 -17.05
CA ALA A 5 -2.28 -20.27 -16.28
C ALA A 5 -0.96 -20.25 -15.51
N ARG A 6 -0.21 -19.15 -15.63
CA ARG A 6 1.09 -18.98 -14.96
C ARG A 6 0.84 -18.95 -13.45
N ARG A 7 1.54 -19.82 -12.69
CA ARG A 7 1.53 -19.79 -11.23
C ARG A 7 1.93 -18.39 -10.75
N GLN A 8 1.09 -17.78 -9.93
CA GLN A 8 1.37 -16.51 -9.27
C GLN A 8 1.84 -16.79 -7.85
N HIS A 9 2.97 -16.18 -7.47
CA HIS A 9 3.52 -16.29 -6.11
C HIS A 9 3.23 -15.01 -5.32
N ALA A 10 2.87 -15.18 -4.04
CA ALA A 10 2.63 -14.06 -3.14
C ALA A 10 3.92 -13.21 -2.95
N PRO A 11 3.81 -11.88 -2.73
CA PRO A 11 4.97 -11.01 -2.53
C PRO A 11 5.91 -11.47 -1.41
N ALA A 12 5.34 -11.89 -0.27
CA ALA A 12 6.11 -12.41 0.87
C ALA A 12 6.91 -13.67 0.51
N PHE A 13 6.33 -14.55 -0.32
CA PHE A 13 7.02 -15.76 -0.77
C PHE A 13 8.20 -15.41 -1.68
N LYS A 14 8.01 -14.50 -2.64
CA LYS A 14 9.10 -14.04 -3.52
C LYS A 14 10.25 -13.42 -2.72
N ALA A 15 9.92 -12.57 -1.73
CA ALA A 15 10.92 -11.95 -0.85
C ALA A 15 11.71 -13.00 -0.05
N LYS A 16 11.03 -14.01 0.52
CA LYS A 16 11.68 -15.12 1.25
C LYS A 16 12.68 -15.88 0.37
N VAL A 17 12.27 -16.24 -0.85
CA VAL A 17 13.13 -16.98 -1.80
C VAL A 17 14.30 -16.11 -2.27
N ALA A 18 14.06 -14.83 -2.58
CA ALA A 18 15.10 -13.89 -2.96
C ALA A 18 16.13 -13.70 -1.84
N LEU A 19 15.69 -13.56 -0.58
CA LEU A 19 16.58 -13.45 0.57
C LEU A 19 17.45 -14.70 0.75
N ALA A 20 16.88 -15.90 0.60
CA ALA A 20 17.65 -17.15 0.65
C ALA A 20 18.72 -17.20 -0.46
N ALA A 21 18.38 -16.74 -1.67
CA ALA A 21 19.31 -16.65 -2.79
C ALA A 21 20.40 -15.56 -2.64
N ILE A 22 20.15 -14.52 -1.84
CA ILE A 22 21.14 -13.50 -1.48
C ILE A 22 22.09 -14.02 -0.40
N LYS A 23 21.56 -14.72 0.62
CA LYS A 23 22.37 -15.31 1.70
C LYS A 23 23.41 -16.30 1.17
N GLY A 24 23.07 -17.05 0.11
CA GLY A 24 24.02 -17.93 -0.57
C GLY A 24 24.36 -19.23 0.16
N GLU A 25 23.61 -19.58 1.22
CA GLU A 25 23.77 -20.84 1.97
C GLU A 25 23.39 -22.08 1.14
N MET A 26 22.55 -21.91 0.13
CA MET A 26 22.10 -22.95 -0.79
C MET A 26 22.36 -22.54 -2.23
N THR A 27 22.65 -23.51 -3.09
CA THR A 27 22.76 -23.27 -4.53
C THR A 27 21.39 -22.96 -5.15
N LEU A 28 21.37 -22.34 -6.33
CA LEU A 28 20.12 -22.07 -7.05
C LEU A 28 19.33 -23.35 -7.36
N ALA A 29 20.02 -24.48 -7.58
CA ALA A 29 19.39 -25.77 -7.82
C ALA A 29 18.70 -26.31 -6.56
N GLN A 30 19.36 -26.22 -5.41
CA GLN A 30 18.78 -26.62 -4.12
C GLN A 30 17.60 -25.75 -3.72
N LEU A 31 17.69 -24.43 -3.96
CA LEU A 31 16.56 -23.52 -3.73
C LEU A 31 15.39 -23.82 -4.66
N ALA A 32 15.67 -24.18 -5.92
CA ALA A 32 14.65 -24.54 -6.88
C ALA A 32 13.87 -25.79 -6.46
N GLU A 33 14.56 -26.80 -5.96
CA GLU A 33 13.96 -28.00 -5.40
C GLU A 33 13.19 -27.72 -4.10
N HIS A 34 13.80 -27.01 -3.16
CA HIS A 34 13.21 -26.73 -1.85
C HIS A 34 11.94 -25.87 -1.93
N PHE A 35 11.90 -24.91 -2.85
CA PHE A 35 10.76 -23.99 -2.99
C PHE A 35 9.81 -24.34 -4.15
N ASP A 36 10.09 -25.40 -4.93
CA ASP A 36 9.36 -25.75 -6.17
C ASP A 36 9.26 -24.56 -7.14
N VAL A 37 10.39 -23.87 -7.35
CA VAL A 37 10.50 -22.67 -8.18
C VAL A 37 11.61 -22.82 -9.20
N HIS A 38 11.34 -22.52 -10.47
CA HIS A 38 12.36 -22.56 -11.52
C HIS A 38 13.55 -21.62 -11.22
N PRO A 39 14.82 -22.03 -11.41
CA PRO A 39 16.02 -21.23 -11.11
C PRO A 39 15.99 -19.80 -11.68
N ASN A 40 15.53 -19.62 -12.92
CA ASN A 40 15.39 -18.29 -13.53
C ASN A 40 14.43 -17.34 -12.79
N GLN A 41 13.42 -17.85 -12.10
CA GLN A 41 12.54 -17.02 -11.27
C GLN A 41 13.25 -16.58 -9.99
N ILE A 42 14.08 -17.45 -9.42
CA ILE A 42 14.88 -17.16 -8.23
C ILE A 42 15.89 -16.06 -8.54
N THR A 43 16.60 -16.16 -9.68
CA THR A 43 17.54 -15.12 -10.11
C THR A 43 16.85 -13.79 -10.38
N GLN A 44 15.66 -13.82 -11.01
CA GLN A 44 14.86 -12.62 -11.23
C GLN A 44 14.46 -11.95 -9.91
N TRP A 45 13.92 -12.70 -8.95
CA TRP A 45 13.50 -12.13 -7.66
C TRP A 45 14.69 -11.65 -6.83
N LYS A 46 15.85 -12.32 -6.93
CA LYS A 46 17.10 -11.86 -6.33
C LYS A 46 17.51 -10.49 -6.87
N SER A 47 17.52 -10.30 -8.19
CA SER A 47 17.84 -9.01 -8.83
C SER A 47 16.87 -7.92 -8.41
N GLN A 48 15.56 -8.21 -8.48
CA GLN A 48 14.51 -7.27 -8.07
C GLN A 48 14.70 -6.79 -6.63
N LEU A 49 15.00 -7.71 -5.71
CA LEU A 49 15.21 -7.36 -4.31
C LEU A 49 16.49 -6.54 -4.10
N GLN A 50 17.57 -6.84 -4.83
CA GLN A 50 18.82 -6.10 -4.75
C GLN A 50 18.69 -4.67 -5.30
N GLU A 51 18.00 -4.51 -6.43
CA GLU A 51 17.74 -3.21 -7.05
C GLU A 51 16.83 -2.34 -6.17
N ALA A 52 15.77 -2.92 -5.61
CA ALA A 52 14.84 -2.21 -4.74
C ALA A 52 15.36 -2.01 -3.30
N ALA A 53 16.47 -2.66 -2.91
CA ALA A 53 16.96 -2.61 -1.53
C ALA A 53 17.32 -1.19 -1.08
N ALA A 54 17.90 -0.38 -1.98
CA ALA A 54 18.26 1.00 -1.66
C ALA A 54 17.04 1.87 -1.34
N GLU A 55 15.90 1.62 -2.00
CA GLU A 55 14.66 2.35 -1.75
C GLU A 55 14.10 2.11 -0.34
N VAL A 56 14.42 0.96 0.27
CA VAL A 56 13.99 0.63 1.65
C VAL A 56 14.68 1.53 2.67
N PHE A 57 15.88 2.05 2.36
CA PHE A 57 16.63 2.96 3.22
C PHE A 57 16.54 4.43 2.76
N GLY A 58 15.85 4.70 1.65
CA GLY A 58 15.59 6.05 1.16
C GLY A 58 14.50 6.78 1.97
N PRO A 59 14.36 8.10 1.79
CA PRO A 59 13.25 8.84 2.38
C PRO A 59 11.90 8.28 1.88
N GLY A 60 11.09 7.74 2.80
CA GLY A 60 9.85 6.99 2.50
C GLY A 60 9.96 5.45 2.60
N GLY A 61 11.15 4.96 2.94
CA GLY A 61 11.48 3.55 3.07
C GLY A 61 10.80 2.85 4.24
N GLY A 62 9.77 2.06 3.94
CA GLY A 62 9.07 1.19 4.90
C GLY A 62 7.58 1.51 5.09
N ASN A 63 7.12 2.68 4.65
CA ASN A 63 5.74 3.10 4.90
C ASN A 63 5.06 3.83 3.73
N ARG A 64 5.22 3.31 2.51
CA ARG A 64 4.37 3.74 1.36
C ARG A 64 2.88 3.44 1.58
N ALA A 65 2.52 2.61 2.57
CA ALA A 65 1.14 2.30 2.92
C ALA A 65 0.48 3.31 3.89
N SER A 66 1.24 4.17 4.59
CA SER A 66 0.64 5.22 5.45
C SER A 66 0.69 6.62 4.83
N GLU A 67 1.27 6.76 3.64
CA GLU A 67 1.31 8.03 2.91
C GLU A 67 0.37 8.00 1.71
N SER A 68 -0.88 7.56 1.92
CA SER A 68 -1.90 8.57 1.62
C SER A 68 -1.70 9.63 2.68
N ALA A 69 -0.87 10.63 2.39
CA ALA A 69 -0.93 11.90 3.10
C ALA A 69 -2.34 12.42 2.87
N VAL A 70 -3.29 11.92 3.69
CA VAL A 70 -4.59 12.50 3.84
C VAL A 70 -4.25 13.93 4.22
N ASP A 71 -4.52 14.85 3.31
CA ASP A 71 -4.17 16.24 3.52
C ASP A 71 -5.09 16.76 4.63
N VAL A 72 -4.64 16.56 5.87
CA VAL A 72 -5.36 16.91 7.10
C VAL A 72 -5.73 18.39 7.07
N LYS A 73 -4.92 19.22 6.40
CA LYS A 73 -5.22 20.64 6.19
C LYS A 73 -6.45 20.84 5.30
N THR A 74 -6.54 20.10 4.20
CA THR A 74 -7.73 20.13 3.32
C THR A 74 -8.97 19.62 4.05
N LEU A 75 -8.85 18.55 4.85
CA LEU A 75 -9.99 18.06 5.65
C LEU A 75 -10.42 19.06 6.73
N HIS A 76 -9.49 19.65 7.47
CA HIS A 76 -9.81 20.66 8.48
C HIS A 76 -10.41 21.93 7.87
N ALA A 77 -9.92 22.36 6.70
CA ALA A 77 -10.52 23.46 5.96
C ALA A 77 -11.98 23.15 5.58
N LYS A 78 -12.25 21.94 5.09
CA LYS A 78 -13.62 21.55 4.71
C LYS A 78 -14.55 21.42 5.92
N ILE A 79 -14.05 20.95 7.07
CA ILE A 79 -14.82 20.93 8.32
C ILE A 79 -15.17 22.36 8.75
N GLY A 80 -14.23 23.31 8.68
CA GLY A 80 -14.49 24.71 9.01
C GLY A 80 -15.53 25.37 8.10
N GLU A 81 -15.39 25.16 6.79
CA GLU A 81 -16.36 25.62 5.78
C GLU A 81 -17.77 25.08 6.07
N LEU A 82 -17.91 23.76 6.25
CA LEU A 82 -19.19 23.11 6.54
C LEU A 82 -19.79 23.57 7.88
N THR A 83 -18.96 23.83 8.90
CA THR A 83 -19.44 24.35 10.19
C THR A 83 -20.06 25.73 10.01
N LEU A 84 -19.38 26.63 9.28
CA LEU A 84 -19.89 27.97 9.01
C LEU A 84 -21.17 27.95 8.16
N GLU A 85 -21.24 27.07 7.15
CA GLU A 85 -22.45 26.90 6.34
C GLU A 85 -23.62 26.39 7.18
N ASN A 86 -23.40 25.39 8.04
CA ASN A 86 -24.43 24.86 8.93
C ASN A 86 -24.92 25.91 9.93
N ASP A 87 -24.02 26.65 10.58
CA ASP A 87 -24.37 27.72 11.52
C ASP A 87 -25.18 28.83 10.82
N PHE A 88 -24.80 29.18 9.59
CA PHE A 88 -25.53 30.16 8.79
C PHE A 88 -26.94 29.66 8.44
N LEU A 89 -27.07 28.41 7.99
CA LEU A 89 -28.35 27.81 7.64
C LEU A 89 -29.26 27.66 8.87
N GLU A 90 -28.72 27.26 10.02
CA GLU A 90 -29.47 27.19 11.28
C GLU A 90 -30.00 28.58 11.68
N GLY A 91 -29.16 29.61 11.60
CA GLY A 91 -29.57 30.99 11.88
C GLY A 91 -30.62 31.52 10.90
N ALA A 92 -30.50 31.20 9.61
CA ALA A 92 -31.46 31.59 8.59
C ALA A 92 -32.81 30.89 8.77
N LEU A 93 -32.81 29.59 9.04
CA LEU A 93 -34.02 28.81 9.32
C LEU A 93 -34.70 29.26 10.62
N SER A 94 -33.92 29.65 11.64
CA SER A 94 -34.45 30.24 12.88
C SER A 94 -35.22 31.52 12.58
N LYS A 95 -34.62 32.43 11.81
CA LYS A 95 -35.23 33.71 11.43
C LYS A 95 -36.45 33.54 10.53
N ALA A 96 -36.44 32.53 9.68
CA ALA A 96 -37.57 32.19 8.83
C ALA A 96 -38.70 31.46 9.58
N GLY A 97 -38.50 31.08 10.86
CA GLY A 97 -39.48 30.30 11.63
C GLY A 97 -39.63 28.85 11.14
N LEU A 98 -38.66 28.35 10.36
CA LEU A 98 -38.71 27.06 9.68
C LEU A 98 -37.87 25.98 10.37
N LEU A 99 -37.19 26.28 11.49
CA LEU A 99 -36.55 25.27 12.32
C LEU A 99 -37.61 24.41 13.02
N SER A 100 -38.11 23.40 12.31
CA SER A 100 -38.89 22.32 12.87
C SER A 100 -38.00 21.10 13.08
N ALA A 101 -37.18 21.12 14.12
CA ALA A 101 -36.66 19.90 14.74
C ALA A 101 -36.31 20.16 16.21
N LYS A 102 -37.13 19.57 17.09
CA LYS A 102 -36.77 19.25 18.48
C LYS A 102 -35.37 18.63 18.52
N ARG A 103 -34.62 19.01 19.56
CA ARG A 103 -33.47 18.24 20.08
C ARG A 103 -33.76 16.75 20.12
#